data_AF-A0A1G9Q517-F1
#
_entry.id   AF-A0A1G9Q517-F1
#
_cell.length_a   1.000
_cell.length_b   1.000
_cell.length_c   1.000
_cell.angle_alpha   90.00
_cell.angle_beta   90.00
_cell.angle_gamma   90.00
#
_symmetry.space_group_name_H-M   'P 1'
#
loop_
_entity.id
_entity.type
_entity.pdbx_description
1 polymer ?
#
loop_
_entity_poly.entity_id
_entity_poly.type
_entity_poly.pdbx_seq_one_letter_code
_entity_poly.pdbx_strand_id
1 'polypeptide(L)' 'MEIVVALVFSAAVLFGADRLLLWLESRGHINWRRTERRPLADAPTVELDRMLTEHTRR' A
#
# COMPACT_ATOMS: atom_id res chain seq x y z
N MET A 1 -28.09 -16.08 -15.87
CA MET A 1 -28.29 -15.03 -14.84
C MET A 1 -27.47 -15.35 -13.60
N GLU A 2 -27.58 -16.56 -13.05
CA GLU A 2 -26.87 -17.02 -11.85
C GLU A 2 -25.34 -16.93 -11.96
N ILE A 3 -24.77 -17.34 -13.08
CA ILE A 3 -23.31 -17.26 -13.32
C ILE A 3 -22.82 -15.81 -13.25
N VAL A 4 -23.60 -14.87 -13.81
CA VAL A 4 -23.24 -13.45 -13.80
C VAL A 4 -23.28 -12.91 -12.37
N VAL A 5 -24.30 -13.29 -11.59
CA VAL A 5 -24.40 -12.91 -10.17
C VAL A 5 -23.23 -13.49 -9.37
N ALA A 6 -22.88 -14.75 -9.57
CA ALA A 6 -21.76 -15.39 -8.91
C ALA A 6 -20.42 -14.71 -9.25
N LEU A 7 -20.21 -14.33 -10.51
CA LEU A 7 -19.00 -13.63 -10.95
C LEU A 7 -18.90 -12.23 -10.35
N VAL A 8 -19.99 -11.46 -10.36
CA VAL A 8 -20.03 -10.12 -9.76
C VAL A 8 -19.80 -10.20 -8.24
N PHE A 9 -20.44 -11.15 -7.57
CA PHE A 9 -20.25 -11.37 -6.14
C PHE A 9 -18.80 -11.73 -5.81
N SER A 10 -18.20 -12.64 -6.58
CA SER A 10 -16.80 -13.02 -6.42
C SER A 10 -15.85 -11.83 -6.63
N ALA A 11 -16.10 -11.03 -7.66
CA ALA A 11 -15.32 -9.82 -7.93
C ALA A 11 -15.46 -8.78 -6.80
N ALA A 12 -16.67 -8.58 -6.26
CA ALA A 12 -16.92 -7.67 -5.16
C ALA A 12 -16.22 -8.12 -3.87
N VAL A 13 -16.25 -9.43 -3.56
CA VAL A 13 -15.56 -10.01 -2.40
C VAL A 13 -14.04 -9.85 -2.54
N LEU A 14 -13.48 -10.16 -3.71
CA LEU A 14 -12.05 -9.99 -3.98
C LEU A 14 -11.62 -8.53 -3.84
N PHE A 15 -12.40 -7.60 -4.38
CA PHE A 15 -12.12 -6.17 -4.28
C PHE A 15 -12.20 -5.67 -2.82
N GLY A 16 -13.18 -6.14 -2.06
CA GLY A 16 -13.32 -5.82 -0.64
C GLY A 16 -12.13 -6.33 0.17
N ALA A 17 -11.70 -7.57 -0.07
CA ALA A 17 -10.54 -8.16 0.59
C ALA A 17 -9.24 -7.39 0.26
N ASP A 18 -9.02 -7.04 -1.00
CA ASP A 18 -7.86 -6.26 -1.44
C ASP A 18 -7.82 -4.88 -0.76
N ARG A 19 -8.96 -4.17 -0.75
CA ARG A 19 -9.07 -2.86 -0.08
C ARG A 19 -8.91 -2.95 1.43
N LEU A 20 -9.44 -4.00 2.07
CA LEU A 20 -9.27 -4.22 3.50
C LEU A 20 -7.80 -4.50 3.84
N LEU A 21 -7.12 -5.29 3.01
CA LEU A 21 -5.70 -5.61 3.18
C LEU A 21 -4.82 -4.35 3.05
N LEU A 22 -5.10 -3.51 2.05
CA LEU A 22 -4.45 -2.21 1.89
C LEU A 22 -4.73 -1.26 3.06
N TRP A 23 -5.94 -1.26 3.59
CA TRP A 23 -6.31 -0.44 4.75
C TRP A 23 -5.60 -0.91 6.03
N LEU A 24 -5.46 -2.22 6.22
CA LEU A 24 -4.72 -2.82 7.32
C LEU A 24 -3.21 -2.54 7.22
N GLU A 25 -2.66 -2.52 6.00
CA GLU A 25 -1.30 -2.07 5.73
C GLU A 25 -1.13 -0.58 6.06
N SER A 26 -2.06 0.28 5.63
CA SER A 26 -2.02 1.73 5.90
C SER A 26 -2.10 2.08 7.39
N ARG A 27 -2.75 1.24 8.22
CA ARG A 27 -2.79 1.42 9.67
C ARG A 27 -1.57 0.84 10.39
N GLY A 28 -0.61 0.26 9.67
CA GLY A 28 0.60 -0.34 10.24
C GLY A 28 0.35 -1.63 11.02
N HIS A 29 -0.85 -2.22 10.93
CA HIS A 29 -1.18 -3.46 11.63
C HIS A 29 -0.63 -4.70 10.93
N ILE A 30 -0.44 -4.64 9.62
CA ILE A 30 0.03 -5.78 8.82
C ILE A 30 1.08 -5.28 7.83
N ASN A 31 2.35 -5.59 8.08
CA ASN A 31 3.48 -5.20 7.23
C ASN A 31 3.64 -6.13 6.00
N TRP A 32 2.53 -6.56 5.39
CA TRP A 32 2.53 -7.63 4.37
C TRP A 32 3.44 -7.33 3.17
N ARG A 33 3.39 -6.09 2.65
CA ARG A 33 4.18 -5.68 1.48
C ARG A 33 5.65 -5.35 1.80
N ARG A 34 5.98 -5.14 3.08
CA ARG A 34 7.33 -4.77 3.55
C ARG A 34 8.10 -5.91 4.20
N THR A 35 7.47 -7.00 4.63
CA THR A 35 8.18 -8.12 5.26
C THR A 35 9.18 -8.82 4.31
N GLU A 36 8.94 -8.81 3.00
CA GLU A 36 9.88 -9.38 2.01
C GLU A 36 10.76 -8.34 1.30
N ARG A 37 10.46 -7.04 1.44
CA ARG A 37 11.36 -6.00 0.97
C ARG A 37 12.24 -5.57 2.13
N ARG A 38 13.49 -6.03 2.08
CA ARG A 38 14.64 -5.58 2.89
C ARG A 38 14.36 -4.15 3.39
N PRO A 39 14.36 -3.90 4.72
CA PRO A 39 14.06 -2.57 5.23
C PRO A 39 14.93 -1.58 4.46
N LEU A 40 14.31 -0.64 3.75
CA LEU A 40 15.05 0.48 3.20
C LEU A 40 15.64 1.15 4.43
N ALA A 41 16.96 0.97 4.60
CA ALA A 41 17.73 1.61 5.66
C ALA A 41 17.31 3.07 5.74
N ASP A 42 17.25 3.68 6.92
CA ASP A 42 16.77 5.06 7.13
C ASP A 42 17.61 6.16 6.42
N ALA A 43 18.55 5.78 5.55
CA ALA A 43 19.44 6.68 4.82
C ALA A 43 18.80 7.46 3.64
N PRO A 44 17.90 6.91 2.79
CA PRO A 44 17.37 7.62 1.63
C PRO A 44 16.19 8.53 1.97
N THR A 45 15.54 8.37 3.13
CA THR A 45 14.51 9.30 3.60
C THR A 45 15.12 10.63 4.01
N VAL A 46 16.29 10.61 4.67
CA VAL A 46 17.03 11.82 5.06
C VAL A 46 17.52 12.58 3.83
N GLU A 47 18.03 11.88 2.82
CA GLU A 47 18.50 12.51 1.59
C GLU A 47 17.33 13.08 0.76
N LEU A 48 16.19 12.39 0.71
CA LEU A 48 14.99 12.88 0.02
C LEU A 48 14.41 14.14 0.71
N ASP A 49 14.38 14.15 2.04
CA ASP A 49 13.93 15.31 2.82
C ASP A 49 14.87 16.51 2.64
N ARG A 50 16.18 16.25 2.56
CA ARG A 50 17.20 17.25 2.22
C ARG A 50 16.99 17.82 0.80
N MET A 51 16.74 16.98 -0.20
CA MET A 51 16.51 17.42 -1.57
C MET A 51 15.22 18.26 -1.71
N LEU A 52 14.15 17.90 -0.99
CA LEU A 52 12.89 18.65 -0.98
C LEU A 52 13.01 20.00 -0.26
N THR A 53 13.77 20.03 0.83
CA THR A 53 14.03 21.27 1.59
C THR A 53 14.90 22.24 0.78
N GLU A 54 15.91 21.75 0.07
CA GLU A 54 16.78 22.57 -0.78
C GLU A 54 16.04 23.16 -1.98
N HIS A 55 15.10 22.40 -2.57
CA HIS A 55 14.31 22.89 -3.71
C HIS A 55 13.27 23.94 -3.32
N THR A 56 12.79 23.92 -2.08
CA THR A 56 11.80 24.87 -1.56
C THR A 56 12.42 26.21 -1.14
N ARG A 57 13.75 26.31 -1.11
CA ARG A 57 14.48 27.51 -0.66
C ARG A 57 14.92 28.44 -1.80
N ARG A 58 14.67 28.08 -3.06
CA ARG A 58 14.84 28.94 -4.24
C ARG A 58 13.51 29.58 -4.62
#